data_AF-A0A2S1LYH3-F1
#
_entry.id   AF-A0A2S1LYH3-F1
#
_cell.length_a   1.000
_cell.length_b   1.000
_cell.length_c   1.000
_cell.angle_alpha   90.00
_cell.angle_beta   90.00
_cell.angle_gamma   90.00
#
_symmetry.space_group_name_H-M   'P 1'
#
loop_
_entity.id
_entity.type
_entity.pdbx_description
1 polymer ?
#
loop_
_entity_poly.entity_id
_entity_poly.type
_entity_poly.pdbx_seq_one_letter_code
_entity_poly.pdbx_strand_id
1 'polypeptide(L)'
;MKKFNQVHFEQFPEKKAHNRLFKTISTINYLNTTLKPYQQQDILYLVNHHLSRDGLKPVKLRTLRKDLTYLVNNKIIKKELIRLGEYKGSYINYTTTKYSIINLKALLCLDQEVIKRSVQAKYKFRKETQERYYKKQNNSLKQNNPKKFENKNATKNEGVYIINNNNITKEEPQESVTSKKPTKLQLKQNELAKIISFSFSDLEKEGYNKQQLDIEKEKLYETYKLKPHFIIEHTKYNDLELKVKKLKKILPLEVKEVKEQQQKELGNNIFSILVSQFENKIDRNELKPYLNEYLKTQGELTFSKIYNNTYYNELRNLLETNNKIATLVDNIPSYLRRYHDTSNGECK
;
A
#
# COMPACT_ATOMS: atom_id res chain seq x y z
N MET A 1 15.74 9.72 37.08
CA MET A 1 15.46 10.28 35.74
C MET A 1 16.75 10.30 34.91
N LYS A 2 16.90 9.44 33.90
CA LYS A 2 18.07 9.45 33.01
C LYS A 2 17.85 10.46 31.89
N LYS A 3 18.73 11.47 31.82
CA LYS A 3 18.73 12.53 30.80
C LYS A 3 18.90 11.91 29.41
N PHE A 4 17.99 12.25 28.49
CA PHE A 4 18.12 11.96 27.07
C PHE A 4 19.32 12.74 26.54
N ASN A 5 20.32 12.05 26.00
CA ASN A 5 21.44 12.69 25.31
C ASN A 5 20.91 13.37 24.05
N GLN A 6 20.86 14.71 24.09
CA GLN A 6 20.66 15.57 22.93
C GLN A 6 21.92 15.46 22.06
N VAL A 7 21.84 14.65 21.00
CA VAL A 7 22.83 14.70 19.93
C VAL A 7 22.57 15.99 19.16
N HIS A 8 23.47 16.97 19.31
CA HIS A 8 23.48 18.18 18.49
C HIS A 8 23.75 17.75 17.05
N PHE A 9 22.79 17.99 16.15
CA PHE A 9 22.95 17.76 14.72
C PHE A 9 22.98 19.11 14.00
N GLU A 10 24.06 19.35 13.29
CA GLU A 10 24.28 20.54 12.46
C GLU A 10 23.16 20.74 11.43
N GLN A 11 22.76 22.00 11.27
CA GLN A 11 21.57 22.43 10.54
C GLN A 11 21.80 22.35 9.03
N PHE A 12 21.26 21.30 8.40
CA PHE A 12 20.91 21.36 6.98
C PHE A 12 19.45 21.83 6.84
N PRO A 13 19.08 22.55 5.76
CA PRO A 13 17.70 23.00 5.56
C PRO A 13 16.81 21.79 5.26
N GLU A 14 16.32 21.13 6.30
CA GLU A 14 15.46 19.97 6.17
C GLU A 14 14.08 20.39 5.65
N LYS A 15 13.73 19.93 4.45
CA LYS A 15 12.35 19.96 3.96
C LYS A 15 11.44 19.40 5.07
N LYS A 16 10.31 20.04 5.37
CA LYS A 16 9.37 19.67 6.46
C LYS A 16 9.04 18.16 6.54
N ALA A 17 9.13 17.44 5.42
CA ALA A 17 8.94 15.99 5.35
C ALA A 17 10.08 15.17 5.96
N HIS A 18 11.34 15.61 5.86
CA HIS A 18 12.52 14.89 6.38
C HIS A 18 12.51 14.87 7.92
N ASN A 19 12.29 16.05 8.53
CA ASN A 19 12.12 16.19 9.98
C ASN A 19 11.08 15.19 10.52
N ARG A 20 9.94 15.06 9.85
CA ARG A 20 8.88 14.13 10.25
C ARG A 20 9.33 12.67 10.22
N LEU A 21 10.10 12.25 9.21
CA LEU A 21 10.63 10.89 9.12
C LEU A 21 11.60 10.61 10.28
N PHE A 22 12.48 11.55 10.61
CA PHE A 22 13.38 11.41 11.77
C PHE A 22 12.59 11.30 13.08
N LYS A 23 11.59 12.16 13.31
CA LYS A 23 10.74 12.08 14.51
C LYS A 23 9.99 10.75 14.58
N THR A 24 9.54 10.22 13.45
CA THR A 24 8.88 8.90 13.38
C THR A 24 9.81 7.79 13.83
N ILE A 25 11.06 7.77 13.36
CA ILE A 25 12.07 6.78 13.79
C ILE A 25 12.36 6.91 15.29
N SER A 26 12.60 8.13 15.78
CA SER A 26 12.88 8.36 17.20
C SER A 26 11.70 7.94 18.09
N THR A 27 10.47 8.20 17.65
CA THR A 27 9.24 7.81 18.36
C THR A 27 9.10 6.30 18.44
N ILE A 28 9.31 5.59 17.33
CA ILE A 28 9.29 4.12 17.31
C ILE A 28 10.36 3.55 18.25
N ASN A 29 11.58 4.11 18.22
CA ASN A 29 12.66 3.65 19.10
C ASN A 29 12.33 3.87 20.59
N TYR A 30 11.69 5.00 20.92
CA TYR A 30 11.21 5.28 22.28
C TYR A 30 10.10 4.32 22.70
N LEU A 31 9.07 4.13 21.88
CA LEU A 31 7.99 3.20 22.19
C LEU A 31 8.51 1.78 22.40
N ASN A 32 9.45 1.33 21.56
CA ASN A 32 10.08 0.02 21.72
C ASN A 32 10.82 -0.15 23.06
N THR A 33 11.28 0.93 23.70
CA THR A 33 11.96 0.87 25.01
C THR A 33 11.03 1.13 26.19
N THR A 34 9.93 1.86 26.00
CA THR A 34 9.07 2.30 27.12
C THR A 34 7.68 1.66 27.16
N LEU A 35 7.11 1.29 26.01
CA LEU A 35 5.72 0.85 25.92
C LEU A 35 5.56 -0.21 24.83
N LYS A 36 5.43 -1.48 25.21
CA LYS A 36 5.09 -2.58 24.30
C LYS A 36 3.98 -3.44 24.93
N PRO A 37 2.85 -3.70 24.22
CA PRO A 37 2.53 -3.35 22.84
C PRO A 37 2.10 -1.87 22.66
N TYR A 38 2.21 -1.35 21.44
CA TYR A 38 1.70 -0.02 21.04
C TYR A 38 0.99 -0.11 19.68
N GLN A 39 0.10 0.84 19.42
CA GLN A 39 -0.69 0.96 18.20
C GLN A 39 -0.20 2.11 17.31
N GLN A 40 -0.63 2.13 16.04
CA GLN A 40 -0.29 3.23 15.12
C GLN A 40 -0.78 4.60 15.61
N GLN A 41 -1.87 4.63 16.38
CA GLN A 41 -2.39 5.84 17.01
C GLN A 41 -1.41 6.40 18.06
N ASP A 42 -0.71 5.55 18.81
CA ASP A 42 0.27 5.99 19.81
C ASP A 42 1.48 6.63 19.13
N ILE A 43 1.94 6.02 18.04
CA ILE A 43 2.99 6.60 17.18
C ILE A 43 2.53 7.96 16.64
N LEU A 44 1.30 8.05 16.13
CA LEU A 44 0.74 9.28 15.57
C LEU A 44 0.67 10.39 16.61
N TYR A 45 0.19 10.06 17.81
CA TYR A 45 0.07 11.00 18.91
C TYR A 45 1.44 11.59 19.28
N LEU A 46 2.44 10.74 19.52
CA LEU A 46 3.79 11.18 19.89
C LEU A 46 4.50 11.95 18.77
N VAL A 47 4.38 11.48 17.51
CA VAL A 47 4.95 12.20 16.37
C VAL A 47 4.33 13.58 16.25
N ASN A 48 3.00 13.71 16.35
CA ASN A 48 2.32 15.00 16.27
C ASN A 48 2.65 15.93 17.44
N HIS A 49 2.84 15.38 18.64
CA HIS A 49 3.32 16.12 19.80
C HIS A 49 4.70 16.74 19.50
N HIS A 50 5.64 15.95 18.96
CA HIS A 50 6.97 16.44 18.58
C HIS A 50 6.94 17.45 17.41
N LEU A 51 6.10 17.21 16.39
CA LEU A 51 5.94 18.15 15.27
C LEU A 51 5.41 19.50 15.73
N SER A 52 4.39 19.50 16.60
CA SER A 52 3.77 20.72 17.12
C SER A 52 4.76 21.53 17.94
N ARG A 53 5.59 20.85 18.76
CA ARG A 53 6.67 21.47 19.53
C ARG A 53 7.71 22.15 18.64
N ASP A 54 7.98 21.59 17.47
CA ASP A 54 8.92 22.15 16.49
C ASP A 54 8.25 23.15 15.51
N GLY A 55 7.01 23.59 15.79
CA GLY A 55 6.27 24.54 14.96
C GLY A 55 5.79 23.99 13.61
N LEU A 56 5.81 22.66 13.44
CA LEU A 56 5.35 21.98 12.24
C LEU A 56 3.88 21.57 12.35
N LYS A 57 3.15 21.62 11.22
CA LYS A 57 1.74 21.22 11.18
C LYS A 57 1.58 19.72 11.51
N PRO A 58 0.63 19.35 12.39
CA PRO A 58 0.36 17.96 12.69
C PRO A 58 -0.15 17.23 11.44
N VAL A 59 0.09 15.92 11.40
CA VAL A 59 -0.27 15.05 10.29
C VAL A 59 -1.40 14.11 10.66
N LYS A 60 -2.13 13.66 9.62
CA LYS A 60 -3.18 12.64 9.75
C LYS A 60 -2.57 11.23 9.70
N LEU A 61 -3.30 10.25 10.22
CA LEU A 61 -2.90 8.83 10.21
C LEU A 61 -2.53 8.32 8.80
N ARG A 62 -3.23 8.79 7.76
CA ARG A 62 -2.92 8.45 6.35
C ARG A 62 -1.50 8.87 5.96
N THR A 63 -1.03 10.02 6.41
CA THR A 63 0.32 10.52 6.13
C THR A 63 1.36 9.72 6.90
N LEU A 64 1.12 9.45 8.19
CA LEU A 64 2.00 8.59 9.00
C LEU A 64 2.15 7.20 8.36
N ARG A 65 1.04 6.59 7.89
CA ARG A 65 1.09 5.29 7.20
C ARG A 65 1.97 5.33 5.96
N LYS A 66 1.93 6.40 5.17
CA LYS A 66 2.82 6.58 4.01
C LYS A 66 4.29 6.67 4.44
N ASP A 67 4.56 7.42 5.50
CA ASP A 67 5.91 7.55 6.05
C ASP A 67 6.44 6.19 6.54
N LEU A 68 5.63 5.42 7.29
CA LEU A 68 5.97 4.07 7.74
C LEU A 68 6.23 3.12 6.57
N THR A 69 5.38 3.13 5.53
CA THR A 69 5.60 2.34 4.31
C THR A 69 6.90 2.72 3.62
N TYR A 70 7.19 4.01 3.48
CA TYR A 70 8.44 4.49 2.90
C TYR A 70 9.67 3.99 3.68
N LEU A 71 9.63 4.08 5.01
CA LEU A 71 10.72 3.61 5.87
C LEU A 71 10.90 2.08 5.81
N VAL A 72 9.82 1.31 5.72
CA VAL A 72 9.86 -0.16 5.58
C VAL A 72 10.42 -0.57 4.23
N ASN A 73 9.94 0.02 3.14
CA ASN A 73 10.38 -0.32 1.78
C ASN A 73 11.88 -0.06 1.57
N ASN A 74 12.41 0.99 2.20
CA ASN A 74 13.83 1.32 2.17
C ASN A 74 14.66 0.58 3.24
N LYS A 75 14.08 -0.43 3.93
CA LYS A 75 14.75 -1.24 4.96
C LYS A 75 15.33 -0.42 6.12
N ILE A 76 14.76 0.77 6.38
CA ILE A 76 15.19 1.64 7.47
C ILE A 76 14.63 1.15 8.79
N ILE A 77 13.36 0.72 8.78
CA ILE A 77 12.68 0.08 9.91
C ILE A 77 12.16 -1.29 9.47
N LYS A 78 12.02 -2.23 10.41
CA LYS A 78 11.40 -3.53 10.16
C LYS A 78 9.95 -3.50 10.64
N LYS A 79 9.09 -4.21 9.92
CA LYS A 79 7.69 -4.42 10.27
C LYS A 79 7.52 -5.90 10.63
N GLU A 80 7.02 -6.15 11.82
CA GLU A 80 6.74 -7.50 12.33
C GLU A 80 5.27 -7.60 12.70
N LEU A 81 4.66 -8.74 12.40
CA LEU A 81 3.30 -9.05 12.83
C LEU A 81 3.40 -9.93 14.08
N ILE A 82 3.00 -9.39 15.23
CA ILE A 82 3.03 -10.12 16.50
C ILE A 82 1.64 -10.65 16.78
N ARG A 83 1.52 -11.98 16.88
CA ARG A 83 0.28 -12.66 17.27
C ARG A 83 0.16 -12.61 18.80
N LEU A 84 -0.99 -12.20 19.32
CA LEU A 84 -1.23 -12.01 20.75
C LEU A 84 -1.68 -13.30 21.48
N GLY A 85 -1.61 -14.44 20.80
CA GLY A 85 -2.18 -15.72 21.23
C GLY A 85 -3.49 -16.04 20.49
N GLU A 86 -4.04 -17.22 20.75
CA GLU A 86 -5.30 -17.65 20.16
C GLU A 86 -6.42 -16.66 20.48
N TYR A 87 -7.18 -16.28 19.45
CA TYR A 87 -8.34 -15.36 19.52
C TYR A 87 -8.07 -13.94 20.01
N LYS A 88 -6.80 -13.55 20.26
CA LYS A 88 -6.44 -12.20 20.73
C LYS A 88 -5.99 -11.25 19.62
N GLY A 89 -6.04 -11.71 18.37
CA GLY A 89 -5.66 -10.94 17.19
C GLY A 89 -4.15 -10.80 17.01
N SER A 90 -3.75 -9.84 16.17
CA SER A 90 -2.35 -9.52 15.88
C SER A 90 -2.15 -8.01 15.85
N TYR A 91 -1.00 -7.54 16.30
CA TYR A 91 -0.61 -6.15 16.13
C TYR A 91 0.65 -6.02 15.27
N ILE A 92 0.77 -4.88 14.61
CA ILE A 92 1.93 -4.55 13.80
C ILE A 92 2.95 -3.86 14.71
N ASN A 93 4.10 -4.47 14.88
CA ASN A 93 5.23 -3.91 15.59
C ASN A 93 6.24 -3.34 14.60
N TYR A 94 6.82 -2.18 14.91
CA TYR A 94 7.87 -1.58 14.10
C TYR A 94 9.18 -1.57 14.90
N THR A 95 10.25 -2.13 14.35
CA THR A 95 11.55 -2.13 15.02
C THR A 95 12.56 -1.28 14.25
N THR A 96 13.32 -0.49 15.01
CA THR A 96 14.42 0.32 14.50
C THR A 96 15.73 -0.43 14.73
N THR A 97 16.70 -0.21 13.84
CA THR A 97 18.08 -0.69 14.02
C THR A 97 18.96 0.45 14.50
N LYS A 98 20.14 0.13 15.05
CA LYS A 98 21.17 1.12 15.42
C LYS A 98 21.50 2.08 14.27
N TYR A 99 21.40 1.60 13.03
CA TYR A 99 21.77 2.34 11.82
C TYR A 99 20.59 3.05 11.14
N SER A 100 19.36 2.93 11.66
CA SER A 100 18.16 3.49 10.99
C SER A 100 18.27 4.99 10.70
N ILE A 101 18.77 5.78 11.64
CA ILE A 101 18.93 7.23 11.45
C ILE A 101 20.02 7.54 10.42
N ILE A 102 21.15 6.82 10.48
CA ILE A 102 22.28 7.00 9.56
C ILE A 102 21.86 6.63 8.13
N ASN A 103 21.18 5.50 7.97
CA ASN A 103 20.68 5.02 6.68
C ASN A 103 19.63 5.98 6.09
N LEU A 104 18.74 6.53 6.92
CA LEU A 104 17.79 7.55 6.46
C LEU A 104 18.52 8.81 5.99
N LYS A 105 19.53 9.30 6.73
CA LYS A 105 20.33 10.45 6.30
C LYS A 105 21.02 10.22 4.97
N ALA A 106 21.67 9.07 4.81
CA ALA A 106 22.35 8.70 3.57
C ALA A 106 21.37 8.66 2.39
N LEU A 107 20.20 8.05 2.58
CA LEU A 107 19.16 7.97 1.54
C LEU A 107 18.65 9.35 1.12
N LEU A 108 18.32 10.20 2.09
CA LEU A 108 17.84 11.56 1.80
C LEU A 108 18.91 12.44 1.14
N CYS A 109 20.19 12.23 1.48
CA CYS A 109 21.31 12.92 0.84
C CYS A 109 21.46 12.50 -0.63
N LEU A 110 21.39 11.20 -0.93
CA LEU A 110 21.42 10.68 -2.29
C LEU A 110 20.27 11.25 -3.14
N ASP A 111 19.05 11.26 -2.61
CA ASP A 111 17.89 11.84 -3.30
C ASP A 111 18.08 13.33 -3.58
N GLN A 112 18.66 14.09 -2.65
CA GLN A 112 18.96 15.51 -2.85
C GLN A 112 20.01 15.72 -3.93
N GLU A 113 21.06 14.91 -4.00
CA GLU A 113 22.10 15.00 -5.03
C GLU A 113 21.56 14.69 -6.42
N VAL A 114 20.70 13.67 -6.56
CA VAL A 114 20.02 13.36 -7.83
C VAL A 114 19.17 14.55 -8.29
N ILE A 115 18.42 15.17 -7.37
CA ILE A 115 17.62 16.36 -7.67
C ILE A 115 18.52 17.53 -8.10
N LYS A 116 19.59 17.84 -7.35
CA LYS A 116 20.54 18.92 -7.69
C LYS A 116 21.13 18.73 -9.09
N ARG A 117 21.61 17.52 -9.41
CA ARG A 117 22.13 17.19 -10.75
C ARG A 117 21.09 17.39 -11.83
N SER A 118 19.84 16.96 -11.60
CA SER A 118 18.75 17.15 -12.56
C SER A 118 18.39 18.61 -12.80
N VAL A 119 18.41 19.45 -11.74
CA VAL A 119 18.14 20.88 -11.82
C VAL A 119 19.29 21.60 -12.52
N GLN A 120 20.53 21.27 -12.18
CA GLN A 120 21.72 21.85 -12.82
C GLN A 120 21.81 21.48 -14.30
N ALA A 121 21.47 20.24 -14.68
CA ALA A 121 21.37 19.82 -16.07
C ALA A 121 20.30 20.60 -16.83
N LYS A 122 19.10 20.79 -16.25
CA LYS A 122 18.05 21.64 -16.84
C LYS A 122 18.49 23.10 -17.01
N TYR A 123 19.17 23.66 -16.01
CA TYR A 123 19.69 25.02 -16.06
C TYR A 123 20.77 25.19 -17.13
N LYS A 124 21.75 24.27 -17.18
CA LYS A 124 22.81 24.25 -18.20
C LYS A 124 22.22 24.13 -19.60
N PHE A 125 21.26 23.21 -19.80
CA PHE A 125 20.54 23.08 -21.07
C PHE A 125 19.84 24.38 -21.48
N ARG A 126 19.19 25.08 -20.54
CA ARG A 126 18.53 26.37 -20.81
C ARG A 126 19.52 27.47 -21.19
N LYS A 127 20.68 27.54 -20.52
CA LYS A 127 21.72 28.52 -20.82
C LYS A 127 22.34 28.26 -22.20
N GLU A 128 22.68 27.00 -22.50
CA GLU A 128 23.24 26.62 -23.80
C GLU A 128 22.25 26.83 -24.95
N THR A 129 20.96 26.59 -24.73
CA THR A 129 19.92 26.88 -25.74
C THR A 129 19.75 28.38 -25.97
N GLN A 130 19.80 29.21 -24.91
CA GLN A 130 19.84 30.67 -25.05
C GLN A 130 21.09 31.14 -25.81
N GLU A 131 22.28 30.65 -25.46
CA GLU A 131 23.53 30.99 -26.16
C GLU A 131 23.51 30.57 -27.63
N ARG A 132 22.95 29.39 -27.96
CA ARG A 132 22.77 28.95 -29.35
C ARG A 132 21.79 29.84 -30.12
N TYR A 133 20.71 30.29 -29.48
CA TYR A 133 19.77 31.23 -30.07
C TYR A 133 20.44 32.57 -30.38
N TYR A 134 21.20 33.14 -29.44
CA TYR A 134 21.94 34.39 -29.66
C TYR A 134 23.07 34.24 -30.69
N LYS A 135 23.76 33.09 -30.75
CA LYS A 135 24.76 32.80 -31.79
C LYS A 135 24.15 32.67 -33.19
N LYS A 136 22.96 32.06 -33.32
CA LYS A 136 22.22 32.01 -34.60
C LYS A 136 21.79 33.41 -35.06
N GLN A 137 21.23 34.21 -34.15
CA GLN A 137 20.87 35.61 -34.42
C GLN A 137 22.09 36.45 -34.84
N ASN A 138 23.22 36.34 -34.13
CA ASN A 138 24.44 37.08 -34.47
C ASN A 138 25.11 36.63 -35.78
N ASN A 139 24.99 35.35 -36.17
CA ASN A 139 25.48 34.88 -37.47
C ASN A 139 24.56 35.34 -38.62
N SER A 140 23.25 35.48 -38.39
CA SER A 140 22.33 36.08 -39.36
C SER A 140 22.49 37.61 -39.50
N LEU A 141 23.06 38.28 -38.49
CA LEU A 141 23.30 39.74 -38.48
C LEU A 141 24.69 40.17 -39.00
N LYS A 142 25.53 39.23 -39.48
CA LYS A 142 26.79 39.58 -40.16
C LYS A 142 26.60 40.11 -41.58
N GLN A 143 25.39 40.13 -42.11
CA GLN A 143 25.03 40.83 -43.34
C GLN A 143 24.08 41.99 -43.02
N ASN A 144 24.63 43.09 -42.50
CA ASN A 144 24.00 44.43 -42.33
C ASN A 144 23.83 44.86 -40.86
N ASN A 145 24.81 45.66 -40.40
CA ASN A 145 24.85 46.57 -39.24
C ASN A 145 24.44 46.06 -37.83
N PRO A 146 25.32 46.19 -36.81
CA PRO A 146 25.00 45.77 -35.46
C PRO A 146 24.18 46.84 -34.75
N LYS A 147 22.87 46.63 -34.59
CA LYS A 147 22.10 47.35 -33.54
C LYS A 147 22.20 46.55 -32.25
N LYS A 148 22.86 47.13 -31.24
CA LYS A 148 22.89 46.66 -29.84
C LYS A 148 21.45 46.41 -29.37
N PHE A 149 21.12 45.17 -29.02
CA PHE A 149 19.90 44.87 -28.27
C PHE A 149 20.26 44.72 -26.79
N GLU A 150 19.74 45.64 -25.98
CA GLU A 150 19.80 45.57 -24.52
C GLU A 150 18.93 44.42 -23.99
N ASN A 151 19.46 43.69 -23.01
CA ASN A 151 18.82 42.56 -22.35
C ASN A 151 17.50 42.97 -21.68
N LYS A 152 16.36 42.70 -22.32
CA LYS A 152 15.08 42.67 -21.61
C LYS A 152 14.91 41.33 -20.92
N ASN A 153 14.94 41.35 -19.59
CA ASN A 153 14.67 40.21 -18.72
C ASN A 153 13.26 39.65 -19.00
N ALA A 154 13.17 38.57 -19.78
CA ALA A 154 11.92 37.89 -20.07
C ALA A 154 11.51 36.97 -18.92
N THR A 155 10.93 37.57 -17.89
CA THR A 155 9.93 36.93 -17.03
C THR A 155 8.65 37.73 -17.15
N LYS A 156 7.72 37.27 -17.99
CA LYS A 156 6.27 37.19 -17.74
C LYS A 156 5.55 36.88 -19.05
N ASN A 157 4.76 35.82 -18.99
CA ASN A 157 3.50 35.56 -19.67
C ASN A 157 3.21 36.36 -20.94
N GLU A 158 3.12 35.66 -22.08
CA GLU A 158 2.11 35.91 -23.11
C GLU A 158 2.12 34.73 -24.09
N GLY A 159 0.98 34.07 -24.24
CA GLY A 159 0.79 32.99 -25.20
C GLY A 159 0.61 33.57 -26.60
N VAL A 160 1.35 33.06 -27.58
CA VAL A 160 1.10 33.32 -29.00
C VAL A 160 1.42 32.07 -29.83
N TYR A 161 0.41 31.69 -30.61
CA TYR A 161 0.25 30.70 -31.69
C TYR A 161 1.50 30.08 -32.34
N ILE A 162 1.52 28.75 -32.43
CA ILE A 162 2.43 27.98 -33.29
C ILE A 162 1.81 27.89 -34.68
N ILE A 163 2.43 28.54 -35.66
CA ILE A 163 2.20 28.29 -37.09
C ILE A 163 3.13 27.15 -37.51
N ASN A 164 2.55 26.07 -38.03
CA ASN A 164 3.26 24.95 -38.65
C ASN A 164 4.02 25.42 -39.90
N ASN A 165 5.25 24.94 -40.09
CA ASN A 165 5.74 24.64 -41.42
C ASN A 165 6.72 23.45 -41.38
N ASN A 166 6.36 22.43 -42.16
CA ASN A 166 7.15 21.25 -42.43
C ASN A 166 8.30 21.60 -43.38
N ASN A 167 9.48 20.99 -43.19
CA ASN A 167 10.26 20.33 -44.25
C ASN A 167 11.48 19.59 -43.66
N ILE A 168 11.72 18.39 -44.19
CA ILE A 168 12.73 17.39 -43.81
C ILE A 168 13.87 17.44 -44.82
N THR A 169 15.13 17.35 -44.39
CA THR A 169 16.19 16.56 -45.06
C THR A 169 17.31 16.21 -44.08
N LYS A 170 17.91 15.03 -44.30
CA LYS A 170 18.82 14.27 -43.42
C LYS A 170 20.29 14.54 -43.75
N GLU A 171 21.19 14.43 -42.78
CA GLU A 171 22.47 13.68 -42.85
C GLU A 171 23.21 13.71 -41.47
N GLU A 172 23.85 12.60 -41.12
CA GLU A 172 24.62 12.30 -39.89
C GLU A 172 26.07 11.93 -40.31
N PRO A 173 27.15 12.11 -39.48
CA PRO A 173 27.39 11.24 -38.32
C PRO A 173 28.05 11.82 -37.02
N GLN A 174 27.59 11.28 -35.87
CA GLN A 174 28.30 10.87 -34.61
C GLN A 174 28.98 11.91 -33.69
N GLU A 175 28.94 11.91 -32.34
CA GLU A 175 28.14 11.32 -31.25
C GLU A 175 28.50 12.07 -29.93
N SER A 176 27.54 12.51 -29.10
CA SER A 176 27.63 12.46 -27.62
C SER A 176 26.27 12.80 -26.97
N VAL A 177 25.98 12.11 -25.87
CA VAL A 177 24.64 11.73 -25.38
C VAL A 177 23.77 12.91 -24.92
N THR A 178 22.93 13.38 -25.83
CA THR A 178 21.68 14.10 -25.54
C THR A 178 20.56 13.09 -25.33
N SER A 179 19.47 13.48 -24.66
CA SER A 179 18.22 12.70 -24.60
C SER A 179 17.78 12.34 -26.03
N LYS A 180 18.22 11.16 -26.51
CA LYS A 180 17.86 10.64 -27.83
C LYS A 180 16.34 10.54 -27.83
N LYS A 181 15.70 11.18 -28.83
CA LYS A 181 14.29 10.89 -29.13
C LYS A 181 14.15 9.36 -29.16
N PRO A 182 13.15 8.78 -28.48
CA PRO A 182 13.03 7.33 -28.42
C PRO A 182 13.05 6.78 -29.84
N THR A 183 13.90 5.78 -30.08
CA THR A 183 13.98 5.16 -31.40
C THR A 183 12.62 4.59 -31.78
N LYS A 184 12.37 4.38 -33.07
CA LYS A 184 11.14 3.72 -33.55
C LYS A 184 10.89 2.38 -32.84
N LEU A 185 11.97 1.67 -32.48
CA LEU A 185 11.91 0.44 -31.69
C LEU A 185 11.50 0.70 -30.23
N GLN A 186 12.07 1.70 -29.57
CA GLN A 186 11.72 2.06 -28.19
C GLN A 186 10.26 2.54 -28.08
N LEU A 187 9.76 3.29 -29.07
CA LEU A 187 8.35 3.66 -29.13
C LEU A 187 7.44 2.43 -29.20
N LYS A 188 7.79 1.46 -30.06
CA LYS A 188 7.07 0.19 -30.17
C LYS A 188 7.15 -0.67 -28.91
N GLN A 189 8.28 -0.68 -28.21
CA GLN A 189 8.44 -1.38 -26.93
C GLN A 189 7.60 -0.74 -25.82
N ASN A 190 7.50 0.59 -25.81
CA ASN A 190 6.64 1.31 -24.87
C ASN A 190 5.14 1.06 -25.15
N GLU A 191 4.74 0.99 -26.42
CA GLU A 191 3.38 0.60 -26.80
C GLU A 191 3.07 -0.85 -26.42
N LEU A 192 4.00 -1.77 -26.67
CA LEU A 192 3.90 -3.17 -26.23
C LEU A 192 3.67 -3.27 -24.71
N ALA A 193 4.44 -2.55 -23.90
CA ALA A 193 4.27 -2.55 -22.44
C ALA A 193 2.88 -2.06 -22.01
N LYS A 194 2.31 -1.06 -22.70
CA LYS A 194 0.95 -0.55 -22.44
C LYS A 194 -0.13 -1.56 -22.83
N ILE A 195 0.02 -2.23 -23.96
CA ILE A 195 -0.94 -3.24 -24.42
C ILE A 195 -0.96 -4.44 -23.47
N ILE A 196 0.22 -4.90 -23.04
CA ILE A 196 0.34 -5.98 -22.05
C ILE A 196 -0.29 -5.57 -20.72
N SER A 197 0.00 -4.37 -20.20
CA SER A 197 -0.56 -3.92 -18.93
C SER A 197 -2.08 -3.77 -18.98
N PHE A 198 -2.62 -3.25 -20.09
CA PHE A 198 -4.06 -3.15 -20.31
C PHE A 198 -4.74 -4.53 -20.35
N SER A 199 -4.16 -5.48 -21.09
CA SER A 199 -4.72 -6.83 -21.26
C SER A 199 -4.76 -7.63 -19.96
N PHE A 200 -3.84 -7.36 -19.03
CA PHE A 200 -3.81 -8.01 -17.71
C PHE A 200 -4.60 -7.23 -16.64
N SER A 201 -5.08 -6.02 -16.94
CA SER A 201 -5.80 -5.19 -15.96
C SER A 201 -7.12 -5.81 -15.50
N ASP A 202 -7.78 -6.60 -16.36
CA ASP A 202 -9.00 -7.31 -16.01
C ASP A 202 -8.72 -8.50 -15.10
N LEU A 203 -7.60 -9.21 -15.28
CA LEU A 203 -7.15 -10.27 -14.37
C LEU A 203 -6.78 -9.72 -12.98
N GLU A 204 -6.19 -8.53 -12.92
CA GLU A 204 -5.91 -7.86 -11.64
C GLU A 204 -7.20 -7.51 -10.89
N LYS A 205 -8.24 -7.06 -11.60
CA LYS A 205 -9.56 -6.76 -11.02
C LYS A 205 -10.31 -8.02 -10.60
N GLU A 206 -10.16 -9.11 -11.36
CA GLU A 206 -10.73 -10.42 -11.04
C GLU A 206 -10.03 -11.07 -9.83
N GLY A 207 -8.89 -10.54 -9.39
CA GLY A 207 -8.20 -10.94 -8.16
C GLY A 207 -7.29 -12.16 -8.32
N TYR A 208 -6.63 -12.26 -9.47
CA TYR A 208 -5.53 -13.20 -9.70
C TYR A 208 -4.24 -12.76 -8.97
N ASN A 209 -3.37 -13.72 -8.63
CA ASN A 209 -2.15 -13.47 -7.89
C ASN A 209 -1.24 -12.45 -8.58
N LYS A 210 -1.01 -11.32 -7.91
CA LYS A 210 -0.24 -10.20 -8.47
C LYS A 210 1.21 -10.57 -8.83
N GLN A 211 1.87 -11.37 -8.00
CA GLN A 211 3.25 -11.79 -8.24
C GLN A 211 3.35 -12.72 -9.46
N GLN A 212 2.41 -13.65 -9.59
CA GLN A 212 2.34 -14.55 -10.75
C GLN A 212 2.00 -13.78 -12.03
N LEU A 213 1.06 -12.82 -11.97
CA LEU A 213 0.74 -11.97 -13.11
C LEU A 213 1.94 -11.13 -13.56
N ASP A 214 2.72 -10.60 -12.62
CA ASP A 214 3.91 -9.80 -12.95
C ASP A 214 5.00 -10.65 -13.63
N ILE A 215 5.21 -11.89 -13.16
CA ILE A 215 6.11 -12.86 -13.81
C ILE A 215 5.65 -13.17 -15.25
N GLU A 216 4.35 -13.42 -15.45
CA GLU A 216 3.80 -13.75 -16.77
C GLU A 216 3.83 -12.55 -17.74
N LYS A 217 3.58 -11.33 -17.24
CA LYS A 217 3.76 -10.10 -18.03
C LYS A 217 5.21 -9.93 -18.49
N GLU A 218 6.17 -10.21 -17.63
CA GLU A 218 7.60 -10.09 -17.95
C GLU A 218 8.03 -11.11 -19.02
N LYS A 219 7.62 -12.38 -18.87
CA LYS A 219 7.85 -13.43 -19.89
C LYS A 219 7.26 -13.03 -21.25
N LEU A 220 6.04 -12.51 -21.23
CA LEU A 220 5.36 -12.06 -22.44
C LEU A 220 6.08 -10.86 -23.06
N TYR A 221 6.50 -9.88 -22.26
CA TYR A 221 7.25 -8.73 -22.73
C TYR A 221 8.55 -9.16 -23.40
N GLU A 222 9.37 -9.99 -22.76
CA GLU A 222 10.65 -10.44 -23.32
C GLU A 222 10.48 -11.27 -24.61
N THR A 223 9.40 -12.06 -24.72
CA THR A 223 9.09 -12.81 -25.94
C THR A 223 8.87 -11.89 -27.16
N TYR A 224 8.25 -10.73 -26.96
CA TYR A 224 7.81 -9.85 -28.06
C TYR A 224 8.57 -8.52 -28.16
N LYS A 225 9.48 -8.22 -27.24
CA LYS A 225 10.30 -7.00 -27.21
C LYS A 225 11.10 -6.75 -28.49
N LEU A 226 11.49 -7.82 -29.20
CA LEU A 226 12.16 -7.77 -30.50
C LEU A 226 11.20 -7.94 -31.70
N LYS A 227 9.95 -8.35 -31.44
CA LYS A 227 8.90 -8.57 -32.44
C LYS A 227 7.62 -7.77 -32.12
N PRO A 228 7.70 -6.47 -31.80
CA PRO A 228 6.55 -5.74 -31.27
C PRO A 228 5.42 -5.53 -32.29
N HIS A 229 5.71 -5.60 -33.59
CA HIS A 229 4.69 -5.47 -34.64
C HIS A 229 3.62 -6.56 -34.59
N PHE A 230 3.96 -7.77 -34.12
CA PHE A 230 2.99 -8.86 -33.92
C PHE A 230 1.96 -8.56 -32.82
N ILE A 231 2.31 -7.74 -31.83
CA ILE A 231 1.40 -7.36 -30.73
C ILE A 231 0.76 -6.00 -30.95
N ILE A 232 1.46 -5.05 -31.58
CA ILE A 232 0.88 -3.73 -31.87
C ILE A 232 -0.27 -3.88 -32.88
N GLU A 233 -0.20 -4.86 -33.77
CA GLU A 233 -1.31 -5.28 -34.63
C GLU A 233 -2.25 -6.30 -33.92
N HIS A 234 -2.46 -6.19 -32.60
CA HIS A 234 -3.35 -7.12 -31.85
C HIS A 234 -4.80 -7.09 -32.35
N THR A 235 -5.20 -6.05 -33.08
CA THR A 235 -6.52 -5.98 -33.74
C THR A 235 -6.60 -6.87 -34.98
N LYS A 236 -5.45 -7.26 -35.54
CA LYS A 236 -5.32 -8.15 -36.70
C LYS A 236 -4.98 -9.59 -36.31
N TYR A 237 -4.28 -9.77 -35.19
CA TYR A 237 -3.87 -11.09 -34.69
C TYR A 237 -4.29 -11.30 -33.23
N ASN A 238 -4.97 -12.42 -32.97
CA ASN A 238 -5.55 -12.69 -31.65
C ASN A 238 -4.61 -13.40 -30.65
N ASP A 239 -3.31 -13.40 -30.94
CA ASP A 239 -2.32 -14.19 -30.20
C ASP A 239 -2.22 -13.79 -28.71
N LEU A 240 -2.34 -12.49 -28.43
CA LEU A 240 -2.29 -11.95 -27.08
C LEU A 240 -3.51 -12.41 -26.25
N GLU A 241 -4.70 -12.32 -26.82
CA GLU A 241 -5.94 -12.75 -26.14
C GLU A 241 -5.91 -14.27 -25.89
N LEU A 242 -5.40 -15.06 -26.85
CA LEU A 242 -5.25 -16.51 -26.69
C LEU A 242 -4.29 -16.88 -25.56
N LYS A 243 -3.18 -16.13 -25.42
CA LYS A 243 -2.23 -16.33 -24.30
C LYS A 243 -2.87 -15.97 -22.97
N VAL A 244 -3.58 -14.84 -22.88
CA VAL A 244 -4.30 -14.42 -21.66
C VAL A 244 -5.37 -15.44 -21.29
N LYS A 245 -6.14 -15.97 -22.26
CA LYS A 245 -7.14 -17.03 -22.02
C LYS A 245 -6.52 -18.34 -21.51
N LYS A 246 -5.35 -18.73 -22.04
CA LYS A 246 -4.62 -19.92 -21.53
C LYS A 246 -4.15 -19.70 -20.10
N LEU A 247 -3.59 -18.53 -19.79
CA LEU A 247 -3.17 -18.16 -18.44
C LEU A 247 -4.35 -18.19 -17.45
N LYS A 248 -5.52 -17.69 -17.86
CA LYS A 248 -6.75 -17.71 -17.06
C LYS A 248 -7.20 -19.12 -16.64
N LYS A 249 -6.89 -20.15 -17.45
CA LYS A 249 -7.21 -21.56 -17.15
C LYS A 249 -6.19 -22.24 -16.24
N ILE A 250 -4.94 -21.76 -16.25
CA ILE A 250 -3.82 -22.39 -15.54
C ILE A 250 -3.64 -21.76 -14.15
N LEU A 251 -3.88 -20.46 -14.02
CA LEU A 251 -3.68 -19.72 -12.77
C LEU A 251 -4.89 -19.86 -11.83
N PRO A 252 -4.69 -20.23 -10.57
CA PRO A 252 -5.75 -20.20 -9.56
C PRO A 252 -6.14 -18.76 -9.19
N LEU A 253 -7.43 -18.54 -8.92
CA LEU A 253 -7.94 -17.27 -8.39
C LEU A 253 -7.67 -17.18 -6.89
N GLU A 254 -6.84 -16.23 -6.46
CA GLU A 254 -6.57 -16.00 -5.02
C GLU A 254 -7.84 -15.69 -4.25
N VAL A 255 -8.80 -15.01 -4.87
CA VAL A 255 -10.06 -14.61 -4.20
C VAL A 255 -10.89 -15.82 -3.78
N LYS A 256 -10.82 -16.96 -4.47
CA LYS A 256 -11.54 -18.18 -4.06
C LYS A 256 -10.79 -18.91 -2.95
N GLU A 257 -9.49 -19.15 -3.11
CA GLU A 257 -8.68 -19.85 -2.11
C GLU A 257 -8.62 -19.10 -0.77
N VAL A 258 -8.45 -17.77 -0.81
CA VAL A 258 -8.40 -16.96 0.41
C VAL A 258 -9.76 -16.89 1.11
N LYS A 259 -10.88 -16.82 0.37
CA LYS A 259 -12.23 -16.83 0.96
C LYS A 259 -12.58 -18.19 1.56
N GLU A 260 -12.23 -19.28 0.88
CA GLU A 260 -12.43 -20.65 1.39
C GLU A 260 -11.60 -20.91 2.65
N GLN A 261 -10.34 -20.47 2.66
CA GLN A 261 -9.47 -20.54 3.84
C GLN A 261 -10.03 -19.70 5.00
N GLN A 262 -10.43 -18.45 4.74
CA GLN A 262 -11.01 -17.58 5.75
C GLN A 262 -12.32 -18.14 6.31
N GLN A 263 -13.20 -18.72 5.48
CA GLN A 263 -14.41 -19.39 5.96
C GLN A 263 -14.10 -20.64 6.79
N LYS A 264 -13.10 -21.43 6.38
CA LYS A 264 -12.67 -22.62 7.13
C LYS A 264 -12.07 -22.25 8.48
N GLU A 265 -11.22 -21.24 8.53
CA GLU A 265 -10.69 -20.67 9.78
C GLU A 265 -11.79 -20.10 10.66
N LEU A 266 -12.74 -19.37 10.07
CA LEU A 266 -13.89 -18.82 10.79
C LEU A 266 -14.75 -19.94 11.38
N GLY A 267 -15.06 -21.00 10.62
CA GLY A 267 -15.79 -22.17 11.10
C GLY A 267 -15.08 -22.88 12.26
N ASN A 268 -13.76 -23.04 12.20
CA ASN A 268 -12.97 -23.61 13.30
C ASN A 268 -13.02 -22.75 14.57
N ASN A 269 -13.03 -21.43 14.42
CA ASN A 269 -13.15 -20.50 15.54
C ASN A 269 -14.55 -20.57 16.16
N ILE A 270 -15.61 -20.59 15.33
CA ILE A 270 -17.00 -20.74 15.80
C ILE A 270 -17.15 -22.07 16.56
N PHE A 271 -16.63 -23.15 15.99
CA PHE A 271 -16.63 -24.47 16.60
C PHE A 271 -15.96 -24.44 17.99
N SER A 272 -14.76 -23.87 18.08
CA SER A 272 -14.02 -23.82 19.35
C SER A 272 -14.76 -23.02 20.42
N ILE A 273 -15.36 -21.88 20.04
CA ILE A 273 -16.15 -21.05 20.95
C ILE A 273 -17.38 -21.81 21.47
N LEU A 274 -18.12 -22.47 20.58
CA LEU A 274 -19.30 -23.25 20.97
C LEU A 274 -18.92 -24.43 21.86
N VAL A 275 -17.82 -25.15 21.57
CA VAL A 275 -17.33 -26.20 22.47
C VAL A 275 -17.07 -25.65 23.86
N SER A 276 -16.33 -24.55 24.00
CA SER A 276 -16.07 -23.94 25.31
C SER A 276 -17.33 -23.47 26.04
N GLN A 277 -18.36 -23.02 25.31
CA GLN A 277 -19.64 -22.61 25.92
C GLN A 277 -20.45 -23.79 26.48
N PHE A 278 -20.28 -24.99 25.91
CA PHE A 278 -21.00 -26.21 26.31
C PHE A 278 -20.14 -27.19 27.13
N GLU A 279 -18.85 -26.90 27.31
CA GLU A 279 -17.87 -27.76 28.01
C GLU A 279 -18.30 -28.14 29.43
N ASN A 280 -19.05 -27.28 30.11
CA ASN A 280 -19.58 -27.53 31.46
C ASN A 280 -20.96 -28.21 31.48
N LYS A 281 -21.55 -28.52 30.32
CA LYS A 281 -22.94 -28.98 30.18
C LYS A 281 -23.08 -30.33 29.47
N ILE A 282 -22.17 -30.65 28.53
CA ILE A 282 -22.20 -31.88 27.73
C ILE A 282 -20.76 -32.32 27.50
N ASP A 283 -20.50 -33.63 27.55
CA ASP A 283 -19.18 -34.15 27.20
C ASP A 283 -18.80 -33.76 25.76
N ARG A 284 -17.52 -33.42 25.58
CA ARG A 284 -17.00 -32.94 24.29
C ARG A 284 -17.23 -33.95 23.17
N ASN A 285 -17.13 -35.25 23.46
CA ASN A 285 -17.29 -36.30 22.45
C ASN A 285 -18.75 -36.45 22.02
N GLU A 286 -19.68 -36.21 22.94
CA GLU A 286 -21.12 -36.22 22.66
C GLU A 286 -21.57 -34.95 21.93
N LEU A 287 -20.99 -33.78 22.23
CA LEU A 287 -21.33 -32.51 21.58
C LEU A 287 -20.83 -32.42 20.13
N LYS A 288 -19.62 -32.94 19.86
CA LYS A 288 -18.92 -32.84 18.57
C LYS A 288 -19.75 -33.24 17.34
N PRO A 289 -20.49 -34.37 17.31
CA PRO A 289 -21.31 -34.74 16.15
C PRO A 289 -22.42 -33.71 15.87
N TYR A 290 -23.19 -33.31 16.89
CA TYR A 290 -24.27 -32.33 16.74
C TYR A 290 -23.76 -30.96 16.29
N LEU A 291 -22.63 -30.52 16.86
CA LEU A 291 -22.01 -29.26 16.50
C LEU A 291 -21.52 -29.26 15.05
N ASN A 292 -20.91 -30.35 14.59
CA ASN A 292 -20.46 -30.49 13.21
C ASN A 292 -21.63 -30.52 12.21
N GLU A 293 -22.71 -31.22 12.55
CA GLU A 293 -23.92 -31.26 11.72
C GLU A 293 -24.58 -29.88 11.67
N TYR A 294 -24.75 -29.24 12.83
CA TYR A 294 -25.30 -27.89 12.92
C TYR A 294 -24.51 -26.90 12.07
N LEU A 295 -23.18 -26.82 12.22
CA LEU A 295 -22.35 -25.89 11.43
C LEU A 295 -22.37 -26.17 9.92
N LYS A 296 -22.60 -27.43 9.50
CA LYS A 296 -22.77 -27.78 8.08
C LYS A 296 -24.13 -27.36 7.53
N THR A 297 -25.18 -27.38 8.35
CA THR A 297 -26.53 -26.94 7.96
C THR A 297 -26.66 -25.41 7.92
N GLN A 298 -25.76 -24.70 8.62
CA GLN A 298 -25.68 -23.25 8.54
C GLN A 298 -25.09 -22.84 7.18
N GLY A 299 -25.67 -21.81 6.56
CA GLY A 299 -25.14 -21.19 5.35
C GLY A 299 -23.85 -20.41 5.63
N GLU A 300 -23.88 -19.08 5.49
CA GLU A 300 -22.71 -18.27 5.80
C GLU A 300 -22.49 -18.15 7.32
N LEU A 301 -21.34 -18.62 7.78
CA LEU A 301 -20.92 -18.50 9.18
C LEU A 301 -20.44 -17.06 9.45
N THR A 302 -20.91 -16.45 10.55
CA THR A 302 -20.57 -15.04 10.88
C THR A 302 -20.37 -14.84 12.38
N PHE A 303 -19.36 -14.05 12.77
CA PHE A 303 -19.11 -13.72 14.19
C PHE A 303 -20.24 -12.95 14.87
N SER A 304 -21.08 -12.23 14.11
CA SER A 304 -22.22 -11.48 14.67
C SER A 304 -23.20 -12.41 15.40
N LYS A 305 -23.46 -13.60 14.84
CA LYS A 305 -24.31 -14.63 15.47
C LYS A 305 -23.65 -15.27 16.71
N ILE A 306 -22.32 -15.23 16.85
CA ILE A 306 -21.64 -15.61 18.11
C ILE A 306 -21.86 -14.53 19.17
N TYR A 307 -21.62 -13.26 18.83
CA TYR A 307 -21.71 -12.14 19.77
C TYR A 307 -23.12 -12.01 20.38
N ASN A 308 -24.15 -12.24 19.55
CA ASN A 308 -25.54 -12.20 19.98
C ASN A 308 -26.03 -13.54 20.58
N ASN A 309 -25.13 -14.50 20.84
CA ASN A 309 -25.43 -15.86 21.34
C ASN A 309 -26.46 -16.64 20.50
N THR A 310 -26.66 -16.27 19.24
CA THR A 310 -27.64 -16.90 18.35
C THR A 310 -27.28 -18.36 18.09
N TYR A 311 -26.01 -18.64 17.76
CA TYR A 311 -25.55 -20.01 17.56
C TYR A 311 -25.67 -20.87 18.81
N TYR A 312 -25.42 -20.28 19.99
CA TYR A 312 -25.55 -20.96 21.26
C TYR A 312 -26.99 -21.39 21.52
N ASN A 313 -27.95 -20.47 21.35
CA ASN A 313 -29.37 -20.73 21.61
C ASN A 313 -29.96 -21.73 20.61
N GLU A 314 -29.63 -21.62 19.32
CA GLU A 314 -30.08 -22.56 18.29
C GLU A 314 -29.53 -23.98 18.55
N LEU A 315 -28.23 -24.09 18.85
CA LEU A 315 -27.61 -25.38 19.17
C LEU A 315 -28.16 -25.96 20.48
N ARG A 316 -28.40 -25.12 21.48
CA ARG A 316 -29.03 -25.52 22.75
C ARG A 316 -30.42 -26.10 22.51
N ASN A 317 -31.26 -25.44 21.72
CA ASN A 317 -32.60 -25.91 21.40
C ASN A 317 -32.56 -27.27 20.67
N LEU A 318 -31.61 -27.45 19.74
CA LEU A 318 -31.40 -28.73 19.05
C LEU A 318 -31.02 -29.85 20.03
N LEU A 319 -30.15 -29.56 20.99
CA LEU A 319 -29.70 -30.54 21.98
C LEU A 319 -30.78 -30.84 23.04
N GLU A 320 -31.59 -29.85 23.41
CA GLU A 320 -32.78 -30.02 24.27
C GLU A 320 -33.85 -30.88 23.56
N THR A 321 -34.11 -30.63 22.28
CA THR A 321 -35.04 -31.44 21.46
C THR A 321 -34.58 -32.89 21.32
N ASN A 322 -33.27 -33.12 21.32
CA ASN A 322 -32.67 -34.46 21.27
C ASN A 322 -32.45 -35.09 22.66
N ASN A 323 -33.00 -34.51 23.75
CA ASN A 323 -32.86 -34.98 25.13
C ASN A 323 -31.40 -35.12 25.62
N LYS A 324 -30.45 -34.37 25.04
CA LYS A 324 -29.02 -34.41 25.42
C LYS A 324 -28.65 -33.46 26.55
N ILE A 325 -29.51 -32.51 26.88
CA ILE A 325 -29.34 -31.55 28.00
C ILE A 325 -30.51 -31.70 28.98
N ALA A 326 -30.89 -32.94 29.33
CA ALA A 326 -31.92 -33.15 30.33
C ALA A 326 -31.55 -32.39 31.63
N THR A 327 -32.48 -31.52 32.06
CA THR A 327 -32.52 -30.74 33.32
C THR A 327 -31.45 -29.67 33.57
N LEU A 328 -31.65 -28.47 33.01
CA LEU A 328 -31.15 -27.20 33.57
C LEU A 328 -32.27 -26.15 33.67
N VAL A 329 -33.43 -26.54 34.20
CA VAL A 329 -34.51 -25.59 34.53
C VAL A 329 -34.33 -24.96 35.93
N ASP A 330 -33.50 -25.51 36.84
CA ASP A 330 -33.52 -25.03 38.24
C ASP A 330 -32.30 -24.25 38.75
N ASN A 331 -31.36 -23.83 37.90
CA ASN A 331 -30.22 -23.01 38.36
C ASN A 331 -30.05 -21.73 37.57
N ILE A 332 -31.00 -20.80 37.73
CA ILE A 332 -30.73 -19.37 37.52
C ILE A 332 -30.01 -18.87 38.78
N PRO A 333 -28.77 -18.35 38.69
CA PRO A 333 -28.10 -17.75 39.82
C PRO A 333 -28.93 -16.62 40.43
N SER A 334 -29.10 -16.62 41.75
CA SER A 334 -29.96 -15.69 42.50
C SER A 334 -29.71 -14.19 42.22
N TYR A 335 -28.55 -13.84 41.68
CA TYR A 335 -28.21 -12.47 41.31
C TYR A 335 -28.90 -11.96 40.02
N LEU A 336 -29.41 -12.85 39.16
CA LEU A 336 -30.16 -12.47 37.96
C LEU A 336 -31.68 -12.32 38.21
N ARG A 337 -32.18 -12.68 39.39
CA ARG A 337 -33.61 -12.55 39.76
C ARG A 337 -34.05 -11.13 40.09
N ARG A 338 -33.12 -10.17 40.20
CA ARG A 338 -33.39 -8.79 40.68
C ARG A 338 -33.67 -7.76 39.59
N TYR A 339 -33.75 -8.14 38.32
CA TYR A 339 -33.96 -7.20 37.22
C TYR A 339 -35.31 -7.32 36.50
N HIS A 340 -36.24 -8.16 36.98
CA HIS A 340 -37.56 -8.33 36.38
C HIS A 340 -38.75 -7.88 37.24
N ASP A 341 -38.53 -7.43 38.50
CA ASP A 341 -39.63 -7.05 39.41
C ASP A 341 -39.75 -5.53 39.66
N THR A 342 -39.23 -4.67 38.77
CA THR A 342 -39.41 -3.20 38.86
C THR A 342 -40.11 -2.59 37.64
N SER A 343 -41.06 -3.32 37.05
CA SER A 343 -41.99 -2.77 36.07
C SER A 343 -43.47 -3.06 36.36
N ASN A 344 -43.84 -3.32 37.62
CA ASN A 344 -45.22 -3.16 38.07
C ASN A 344 -45.29 -1.93 38.96
N GLY A 345 -45.52 -0.78 38.33
CA GLY A 345 -46.08 0.36 39.02
C GLY A 345 -47.48 0.01 39.49
N GLU A 346 -47.66 -0.11 40.79
CA GLU A 346 -48.95 0.14 41.42
C GLU A 346 -48.81 1.41 42.24
N CYS A 347 -49.53 2.44 41.81
CA CYS A 347 -49.93 3.56 42.65
C CYS A 347 -50.70 3.00 43.85
N LYS A 348 -50.29 3.36 45.05
CA LYS A 348 -51.16 3.83 46.13
C LYS A 348 -50.39 4.74 47.06
#